data_AF-A0A1J3J3C0-F1
#
_entry.id   AF-A0A1J3J3C0-F1
#
_cell.length_a   1.000
_cell.length_b   1.000
_cell.length_c   1.000
_cell.angle_alpha   90.00
_cell.angle_beta   90.00
_cell.angle_gamma   90.00
#
_symmetry.space_group_name_H-M   'P 1'
#
loop_
_entity.id
_entity.type
_entity.pdbx_description
1 polymer ?
#
loop_
_entity_poly.entity_id
_entity_poly.type
_entity_poly.pdbx_seq_one_letter_code
_entity_poly.pdbx_strand_id
1 'polypeptide(L)'
;MHCFLHLLLATTCFFSLHLCLALDSLTFTKPIKDSETLVSQGGRFRFGFFSTIKSTKKYVGIWFNDVSPQTVVWVSNKNTP
;
A
#
# COMPACT_ATOMS: atom_id res chain seq x y z
N MET A 1 -11.03 40.96 12.46
CA MET A 1 -9.88 40.44 11.68
C MET A 1 -9.38 39.08 12.20
N HIS A 2 -9.09 38.93 13.51
CA HIS A 2 -8.65 37.65 14.09
C HIS A 2 -9.66 36.49 13.95
N CYS A 3 -10.96 36.74 14.17
CA CYS A 3 -12.00 35.71 14.06
C CYS A 3 -12.10 35.13 12.63
N PHE A 4 -11.95 35.99 11.61
CA PHE A 4 -11.94 35.58 10.21
C PHE A 4 -10.71 34.73 9.87
N LEU A 5 -9.54 35.07 10.43
CA LEU A 5 -8.32 34.28 10.25
C LEU A 5 -8.42 32.89 10.90
N HIS A 6 -8.98 32.79 12.11
CA HIS A 6 -9.21 31.50 12.78
C HIS A 6 -10.22 30.63 12.02
N LEU A 7 -11.27 31.23 11.46
CA LEU A 7 -12.24 30.53 10.63
C LEU A 7 -11.61 30.01 9.32
N LEU A 8 -10.75 30.80 8.70
CA LEU A 8 -9.99 30.40 7.51
C LEU A 8 -8.99 29.26 7.81
N LEU A 9 -8.29 29.33 8.95
CA LEU A 9 -7.37 28.27 9.37
C LEU A 9 -8.11 26.95 9.68
N ALA A 10 -9.24 27.03 10.37
CA ALA A 10 -10.04 25.86 10.70
C ALA A 10 -10.55 25.17 9.41
N THR A 11 -11.15 25.94 8.49
CA THR A 11 -11.71 25.39 7.24
C THR A 11 -10.66 24.75 6.34
N THR A 12 -9.48 25.38 6.19
CA THR A 12 -8.36 24.79 5.44
C THR A 12 -7.84 23.50 6.07
N CYS A 13 -7.73 23.46 7.41
CA CYS A 13 -7.33 22.26 8.14
C CYS A 13 -8.34 21.11 7.96
N PHE A 14 -9.64 21.36 8.13
CA PHE A 14 -10.69 20.37 7.89
C PHE A 14 -10.69 19.84 6.45
N PHE A 15 -10.52 20.71 5.46
CA PHE A 15 -10.45 20.30 4.06
C PHE A 15 -9.21 19.43 3.76
N SER A 16 -8.06 19.78 4.34
CA SER A 16 -6.82 19.00 4.21
C SER A 16 -6.92 17.61 4.86
N LEU A 17 -7.61 17.49 6.01
CA LEU A 17 -7.85 16.21 6.68
C LEU A 17 -8.77 15.30 5.84
N HIS A 18 -9.79 15.88 5.19
CA HIS A 18 -10.72 15.14 4.34
C HIS A 18 -10.05 14.62 3.04
N LEU A 19 -9.04 15.33 2.52
CA LEU A 19 -8.22 14.90 1.38
C LEU A 19 -7.18 13.83 1.75
N CYS A 20 -6.76 13.75 3.01
CA CYS A 20 -5.77 12.78 3.47
C CYS A 20 -6.35 11.37 3.69
N LEU A 21 -7.67 11.19 3.58
CA LEU A 21 -8.31 9.89 3.55
C LEU A 21 -8.06 9.24 2.18
N ALA A 22 -6.88 8.61 2.04
CA ALA A 22 -6.57 7.73 0.92
C ALA A 22 -7.50 6.51 0.99
N LEU A 23 -8.60 6.55 0.25
CA LEU A 23 -9.61 5.50 0.18
C LEU A 23 -9.27 4.47 -0.91
N ASP A 24 -7.99 4.10 -1.03
CA ASP A 24 -7.59 3.02 -1.93
C ASP A 24 -7.89 1.68 -1.27
N SER A 25 -9.11 1.18 -1.51
CA SER A 25 -9.54 -0.14 -1.06
C SER A 25 -9.33 -1.18 -2.16
N LEU A 26 -8.48 -2.15 -1.88
CA LEU A 26 -8.30 -3.34 -2.71
C LEU A 26 -9.42 -4.33 -2.40
N THR A 27 -10.44 -4.37 -3.26
CA THR A 27 -11.54 -5.34 -3.14
C THR A 27 -11.20 -6.58 -3.96
N PHE A 28 -10.89 -7.69 -3.29
CA PHE A 28 -10.66 -8.96 -3.96
C PHE A 28 -12.00 -9.63 -4.31
N THR A 29 -12.41 -9.57 -5.57
CA THR A 29 -13.59 -10.32 -6.05
C THR A 29 -13.25 -11.77 -6.39
N LYS A 30 -11.96 -12.08 -6.55
CA LYS A 30 -11.44 -13.41 -6.89
C LYS A 30 -10.10 -13.65 -6.19
N PRO A 31 -9.75 -14.91 -5.89
CA PRO A 31 -8.42 -15.24 -5.37
C PRO A 31 -7.33 -14.87 -6.38
N ILE A 32 -6.17 -14.44 -5.87
CA ILE A 32 -4.95 -14.24 -6.65
C ILE A 32 -4.20 -15.56 -6.76
N LYS A 33 -3.75 -15.89 -7.97
CA LYS A 33 -2.89 -17.04 -8.22
C LYS A 33 -1.42 -16.69 -7.95
N ASP A 34 -0.60 -17.71 -7.71
CA ASP A 34 0.84 -17.56 -7.48
C ASP A 34 1.61 -16.77 -8.56
N SER A 35 1.15 -16.80 -9.81
CA SER A 35 1.76 -16.07 -10.93
C SER A 35 1.24 -14.64 -11.09
N GLU A 36 0.21 -14.26 -10.34
CA GLU A 36 -0.47 -12.99 -10.46
C GLU A 36 0.03 -12.01 -9.38
N THR A 37 0.10 -10.73 -9.75
CA THR A 37 0.45 -9.65 -8.83
C THR A 37 -0.45 -8.46 -9.09
N LEU A 38 -0.70 -7.67 -8.06
CA LEU A 38 -1.39 -6.40 -8.17
C LEU A 38 -0.42 -5.25 -7.97
N VAL A 39 -0.60 -4.18 -8.73
CA VAL A 39 0.19 -2.95 -8.60
C VAL A 39 -0.73 -1.87 -8.03
N SER A 40 -0.23 -1.13 -7.04
CA SER A 40 -1.00 -0.06 -6.39
C SER A 40 -1.36 1.04 -7.38
N GLN A 41 -2.41 1.81 -7.07
CA GLN A 41 -2.63 3.08 -7.76
C GLN A 41 -1.36 3.95 -7.59
N GLY A 42 -0.84 4.48 -8.69
CA GLY A 42 0.44 5.20 -8.72
C GLY A 42 1.71 4.33 -8.88
N GLY A 43 1.59 3.01 -9.03
CA GLY A 43 2.69 2.16 -9.48
C GLY A 43 3.79 1.87 -8.46
N ARG A 44 3.73 2.45 -7.26
CA ARG A 44 4.84 2.40 -6.30
C ARG A 44 4.99 1.06 -5.60
N PHE A 45 3.88 0.37 -5.33
CA PHE A 45 3.87 -0.89 -4.60
C PHE A 45 3.31 -2.03 -5.44
N ARG A 46 3.78 -3.25 -5.19
CA ARG A 46 3.28 -4.48 -5.77
C ARG A 46 2.93 -5.48 -4.67
N PHE A 47 1.81 -6.17 -4.82
CA PHE A 47 1.32 -7.23 -3.93
C PHE A 47 1.23 -8.56 -4.67
N GLY A 48 1.57 -9.66 -4.00
CA GLY A 48 1.43 -11.01 -4.55
C GLY A 48 2.31 -12.03 -3.84
N PHE A 49 2.51 -13.16 -4.51
CA PHE A 49 3.37 -14.23 -4.04
C PHE A 49 4.83 -14.01 -4.47
N PHE A 50 5.79 -14.35 -3.60
CA PHE A 50 7.22 -14.29 -3.91
C PHE A 50 7.99 -15.38 -3.15
N SER A 51 9.20 -15.68 -3.62
CA SER A 51 10.16 -16.57 -2.94
C SER A 51 11.46 -15.82 -2.69
N THR A 52 12.17 -16.21 -1.63
CA THR A 52 13.48 -15.64 -1.35
C THR A 52 14.55 -16.35 -2.17
N ILE A 53 15.64 -15.64 -2.54
CA ILE A 53 16.69 -16.12 -3.46
C ILE A 53 17.25 -17.50 -3.07
N LYS A 54 17.23 -17.85 -1.78
CA LYS A 54 17.82 -19.10 -1.24
C LYS A 54 16.78 -20.07 -0.66
N SER A 55 15.50 -19.90 -0.95
CA SER A 55 14.46 -20.76 -0.38
C SER A 55 13.32 -21.06 -1.36
N THR A 56 12.80 -22.29 -1.31
CA THR A 56 11.57 -22.71 -1.99
C THR A 56 10.30 -22.26 -1.26
N LYS A 57 10.44 -21.66 -0.08
CA LYS A 57 9.33 -21.09 0.70
C LYS A 57 8.61 -20.00 -0.10
N LYS A 58 7.28 -20.00 -0.03
CA LYS A 58 6.44 -19.00 -0.67
C LYS A 58 5.88 -18.03 0.36
N TYR A 59 5.97 -16.76 0.04
CA TYR A 59 5.49 -15.69 0.90
C TYR A 59 4.47 -14.86 0.14
N VAL A 60 3.49 -14.34 0.85
CA VAL A 60 2.55 -13.34 0.36
C VAL A 60 2.92 -12.02 1.00
N GLY A 61 3.06 -10.96 0.21
CA GLY A 61 3.48 -9.68 0.76
C GLY A 61 3.38 -8.53 -0.20
N ILE A 62 3.86 -7.38 0.27
CA ILE A 62 3.95 -6.14 -0.48
C ILE A 62 5.43 -5.76 -0.62
N TRP A 63 5.83 -5.32 -1.79
CA TRP A 63 7.18 -4.82 -2.08
C TRP A 63 7.14 -3.59 -2.99
N PHE A 64 8.26 -2.89 -3.13
CA PHE A 64 8.38 -1.79 -4.09
C PHE A 64 8.40 -2.32 -5.53
N ASN A 65 7.61 -1.72 -6.41
CA ASN A 65 7.44 -2.20 -7.78
C ASN A 65 8.73 -2.09 -8.63
N ASP A 66 9.43 -0.96 -8.52
CA ASP A 66 10.53 -0.59 -9.43
C ASP A 66 11.88 -0.48 -8.70
N VAL A 67 12.04 -1.19 -7.58
CA VAL A 67 13.30 -1.21 -6.79
C VAL A 67 13.96 -2.57 -6.91
N SER A 68 15.22 -2.56 -7.36
CA SER A 68 16.09 -3.74 -7.40
C SER A 68 17.30 -3.54 -6.49
N PRO A 69 17.65 -4.51 -5.62
CA PRO A 69 16.98 -5.79 -5.42
C PRO A 69 15.59 -5.64 -4.76
N GLN A 70 14.73 -6.64 -4.95
CA GLN A 70 13.36 -6.64 -4.42
C GLN A 70 13.35 -6.32 -2.93
N THR A 71 12.73 -5.20 -2.57
CA THR A 71 12.64 -4.73 -1.19
C THR A 71 11.22 -4.92 -0.67
N VAL A 72 11.05 -5.90 0.21
CA VAL A 72 9.77 -6.28 0.81
C VAL A 72 9.44 -5.36 1.98
N VAL A 73 8.27 -4.74 1.96
CA VAL A 73 7.80 -3.83 3.02
C VAL A 73 6.89 -4.52 4.01
N TRP A 74 6.22 -5.61 3.60
CA TRP A 74 5.31 -6.36 4.46
C TRP A 74 5.14 -7.82 4.00
N VAL A 75 4.93 -8.75 4.94
CA VAL A 75 4.74 -10.19 4.68
C VAL A 75 3.60 -10.73 5.54
N SER A 76 2.63 -11.40 4.92
CA SER A 76 1.44 -11.97 5.59
C SER A 76 1.74 -13.26 6.34
N ASN A 77 2.49 -14.18 5.74
CA ASN A 77 2.69 -15.56 6.21
C ASN A 77 4.13 -15.81 6.70
N LYS A 78 4.72 -14.87 7.43
CA LYS A 78 6.15 -14.91 7.83
C LYS A 78 6.53 -16.18 8.61
N ASN A 79 5.66 -16.67 9.49
CA ASN A 79 5.94 -17.80 10.37
C ASN A 79 5.60 -19.16 9.75
N THR A 80 4.67 -19.17 8.79
CA THR A 80 4.18 -20.37 8.10
C THR A 80 4.14 -20.13 6.58
N PRO A 81 5.33 -20.04 5.95
CA PRO A 81 5.45 -19.87 4.51
C PRO A 81 4.98 -21.09 3.71
#